data_AF-A0A948MLE6-F1
#
_entry.id   AF-A0A948MLE6-F1
#
_cell.length_a   1.000
_cell.length_b   1.000
_cell.length_c   1.000
_cell.angle_alpha   90.00
_cell.angle_beta   90.00
_cell.angle_gamma   90.00
#
_symmetry.space_group_name_H-M   'P 1'
#
loop_
_entity.id
_entity.type
_entity.pdbx_description
1 polymer ?
#
loop_
_entity_poly.entity_id
_entity_poly.type
_entity_poly.pdbx_seq_one_letter_code
_entity_poly.pdbx_strand_id
1 'polypeptide(L)'
;MKRFYKQASALPGADGHRVVLDGKPIRTPAKAELVLPTAALAELLAAEWEAQRDEIQPADMPLTQIASTAIDHVSAQREGVIGEVVRYAETDLLCYRAEEPAALAERQAQMWQPLLDWAAEAFEAPLQVTAGIVPARQPEPALRGVRRAVEGLSDMELTALATLTPGEVMAQVMLTDRRIETDPDDARRDAS
;
A
#
# COMPACT_ATOMS: atom_id res chain seq x y z
N MET A 1 -24.11 4.69 8.83
CA MET A 1 -25.24 3.74 8.69
C MET A 1 -25.34 2.94 9.97
N LYS A 2 -26.54 2.65 10.51
CA LYS A 2 -26.65 1.84 11.74
C LYS A 2 -26.18 0.40 11.52
N ARG A 3 -25.52 -0.21 12.53
CA ARG A 3 -25.20 -1.64 12.51
C ARG A 3 -26.50 -2.44 12.45
N PHE A 4 -26.58 -3.34 11.47
CA PHE A 4 -27.80 -4.10 11.16
C PHE A 4 -27.60 -5.62 11.31
N TYR A 5 -26.43 -6.05 11.77
CA TYR A 5 -26.03 -7.45 11.93
C TYR A 5 -25.55 -7.71 13.35
N LYS A 6 -25.63 -8.97 13.79
CA LYS A 6 -25.14 -9.40 15.11
C LYS A 6 -23.71 -9.87 15.05
N GLN A 7 -23.35 -10.66 14.04
CA GLN A 7 -22.04 -11.29 13.92
C GLN A 7 -21.44 -11.08 12.53
N ALA A 8 -20.16 -10.77 12.48
CA ALA A 8 -19.32 -10.84 11.29
C ALA A 8 -18.36 -12.04 11.40
N SER A 9 -18.16 -12.77 10.30
CA SER A 9 -17.19 -13.86 10.25
C SER A 9 -16.61 -14.06 8.85
N ALA A 10 -15.47 -14.73 8.79
CA ALA A 10 -14.86 -15.18 7.55
C ALA A 10 -15.32 -16.60 7.23
N LEU A 11 -15.65 -16.87 5.97
CA LEU A 11 -15.98 -18.21 5.48
C LEU A 11 -15.26 -18.50 4.15
N PRO A 12 -14.90 -19.77 3.89
CA PRO A 12 -14.46 -20.18 2.56
C PRO A 12 -15.64 -20.07 1.57
N GLY A 13 -15.33 -19.69 0.33
CA GLY A 13 -16.25 -19.65 -0.80
C GLY A 13 -15.66 -20.36 -2.01
N ALA A 14 -16.41 -20.40 -3.12
CA ALA A 14 -15.99 -21.11 -4.34
C ALA A 14 -14.68 -20.57 -4.93
N ASP A 15 -14.50 -19.25 -4.92
CA ASP A 15 -13.39 -18.56 -5.60
C ASP A 15 -12.41 -17.87 -4.62
N GLY A 16 -12.43 -18.25 -3.34
CA GLY A 16 -11.58 -17.66 -2.30
C GLY A 16 -12.29 -17.58 -0.95
N HIS A 17 -12.05 -16.51 -0.21
CA HIS A 17 -12.64 -16.29 1.11
C HIS A 17 -13.60 -15.10 1.09
N ARG A 18 -14.61 -15.12 1.97
CA ARG A 18 -15.67 -14.12 2.02
C ARG A 18 -15.89 -13.66 3.45
N VAL A 19 -16.25 -12.39 3.61
CA VAL A 19 -16.79 -11.87 4.87
C VAL A 19 -18.30 -11.98 4.82
N VAL A 20 -18.90 -12.54 5.87
CA VAL A 20 -20.34 -12.67 6.02
C VAL A 20 -20.83 -11.93 7.26
N LEU A 21 -22.02 -11.33 7.15
CA LEU A 21 -22.75 -10.71 8.25
C LEU A 21 -24.01 -11.54 8.50
N ASP A 22 -24.14 -12.12 9.69
CA ASP A 22 -25.20 -13.08 10.05
C ASP A 22 -25.37 -14.18 8.97
N GLY A 23 -24.25 -14.68 8.45
CA GLY A 23 -24.20 -15.73 7.42
C GLY A 23 -24.43 -15.25 5.99
N LYS A 24 -24.68 -13.97 5.75
CA LYS A 24 -24.87 -13.40 4.39
C LYS A 24 -23.59 -12.72 3.90
N PRO A 25 -23.08 -13.05 2.70
CA PRO A 25 -21.86 -12.42 2.18
C PRO A 25 -22.07 -10.92 1.94
N ILE A 26 -21.07 -10.13 2.32
CA ILE A 26 -21.04 -8.71 1.99
C ILE A 26 -20.68 -8.50 0.53
N ARG A 27 -21.04 -7.32 0.03
CA ARG A 27 -20.73 -6.86 -1.32
C ARG A 27 -20.03 -5.52 -1.24
N THR A 28 -19.28 -5.22 -2.28
CA THR A 28 -18.69 -3.89 -2.47
C THR A 28 -19.77 -2.83 -2.70
N PRO A 29 -19.48 -1.53 -2.56
CA PRO A 29 -20.41 -0.46 -2.89
C PRO A 29 -20.97 -0.55 -4.33
N ALA A 30 -20.17 -0.98 -5.31
CA ALA A 30 -20.64 -1.23 -6.68
C ALA A 30 -21.42 -2.56 -6.85
N LYS A 31 -21.74 -3.24 -5.74
CA LYS A 31 -22.50 -4.50 -5.65
C LYS A 31 -21.78 -5.73 -6.23
N ALA A 32 -20.47 -5.65 -6.42
CA ALA A 32 -19.64 -6.79 -6.77
C ALA A 32 -19.45 -7.73 -5.57
N GLU A 33 -19.08 -8.97 -5.85
CA GLU A 33 -18.75 -9.92 -4.79
C GLU A 33 -17.39 -9.56 -4.17
N LEU A 34 -17.35 -9.43 -2.84
CA LEU A 34 -16.10 -9.20 -2.12
C LEU A 34 -15.42 -10.55 -1.84
N VAL A 35 -14.54 -10.96 -2.75
CA VAL A 35 -13.76 -12.21 -2.68
C VAL A 35 -12.32 -11.88 -2.33
N LEU A 36 -11.80 -12.56 -1.30
CA LEU A 36 -10.47 -12.31 -0.74
C LEU A 36 -9.55 -13.50 -1.02
N PRO A 37 -8.26 -13.25 -1.32
CA PRO A 37 -7.32 -14.29 -1.73
C PRO A 37 -6.90 -15.23 -0.59
N THR A 38 -7.03 -14.82 0.67
CA THR A 38 -6.55 -15.60 1.82
C THR A 38 -7.55 -15.59 2.98
N ALA A 39 -7.55 -16.66 3.77
CA ALA A 39 -8.35 -16.77 4.99
C ALA A 39 -7.99 -15.68 5.99
N ALA A 40 -6.69 -15.45 6.20
CA ALA A 40 -6.19 -14.45 7.14
C ALA A 40 -6.70 -13.04 6.81
N LEU A 41 -6.70 -12.64 5.53
CA LEU A 41 -7.24 -11.35 5.14
C LEU A 41 -8.76 -11.27 5.39
N ALA A 42 -9.50 -12.34 5.09
CA ALA A 42 -10.92 -12.40 5.39
C ALA A 42 -11.23 -12.30 6.89
N GLU A 43 -10.42 -12.92 7.74
CA GLU A 43 -10.54 -12.81 9.19
C GLU A 43 -10.28 -11.38 9.68
N LEU A 44 -9.27 -10.70 9.14
CA LEU A 44 -8.98 -9.32 9.47
C LEU A 44 -10.11 -8.38 9.06
N LEU A 45 -10.65 -8.50 7.85
CA LEU A 45 -11.82 -7.70 7.45
C LEU A 45 -13.04 -8.05 8.31
N ALA A 46 -13.29 -9.33 8.59
CA ALA A 46 -14.38 -9.72 9.48
C ALA A 46 -14.24 -9.09 10.87
N ALA A 47 -13.01 -8.95 11.38
CA ALA A 47 -12.74 -8.26 12.65
C ALA A 47 -13.07 -6.75 12.58
N GLU A 48 -12.81 -6.06 11.46
CA GLU A 48 -13.23 -4.66 11.27
C GLU A 48 -14.75 -4.51 11.36
N TRP A 49 -15.49 -5.41 10.72
CA TRP A 49 -16.95 -5.46 10.80
C TRP A 49 -17.41 -5.81 12.22
N GLU A 50 -16.79 -6.80 12.87
CA GLU A 50 -17.18 -7.19 14.23
C GLU A 50 -16.95 -6.07 15.25
N ALA A 51 -15.92 -5.24 15.06
CA ALA A 51 -15.58 -4.11 15.92
C ALA A 51 -16.57 -2.92 15.85
N GLN A 52 -17.44 -2.86 14.84
CA GLN A 52 -18.39 -1.75 14.67
C GLN A 52 -19.40 -1.73 15.81
N ARG A 53 -19.76 -0.54 16.33
CA ARG A 53 -20.72 -0.42 17.44
C ARG A 53 -22.13 -0.14 16.93
N ASP A 54 -22.75 0.95 17.37
CA ASP A 54 -24.11 1.32 16.98
C ASP A 54 -24.20 1.76 15.51
N GLU A 55 -23.12 2.36 15.02
CA GLU A 55 -22.99 2.81 13.64
C GLU A 55 -21.73 2.23 13.00
N ILE A 56 -21.86 1.91 11.72
CA ILE A 56 -20.76 1.50 10.86
C ILE A 56 -19.99 2.76 10.46
N GLN A 57 -18.72 2.81 10.85
CA GLN A 57 -17.77 3.89 10.61
C GLN A 57 -16.73 3.44 9.57
N PRO A 58 -16.83 3.86 8.30
CA PRO A 58 -15.88 3.47 7.26
C PRO A 58 -14.42 3.80 7.62
N ALA A 59 -14.19 4.90 8.34
CA ALA A 59 -12.85 5.32 8.78
C ALA A 59 -12.13 4.26 9.65
N ASP A 60 -12.90 3.41 10.35
CA ASP A 60 -12.38 2.34 11.20
C ASP A 60 -12.27 1.00 10.44
N MET A 61 -12.43 1.01 9.11
CA MET A 61 -12.46 -0.17 8.26
C MET A 61 -11.54 -0.06 7.03
N PRO A 62 -10.24 0.25 7.23
CA PRO A 62 -9.30 0.48 6.12
C PRO A 62 -9.15 -0.72 5.18
N LEU A 63 -9.11 -1.95 5.70
CA LEU A 63 -8.93 -3.15 4.87
C LEU A 63 -10.17 -3.42 4.01
N THR A 64 -11.37 -3.21 4.57
CA THR A 64 -12.63 -3.29 3.83
C THR A 64 -12.68 -2.24 2.72
N GLN A 65 -12.22 -1.02 3.00
CA GLN A 65 -12.14 0.05 1.98
C GLN A 65 -11.15 -0.31 0.87
N ILE A 66 -9.94 -0.77 1.21
CA ILE A 66 -8.93 -1.19 0.24
C ILE A 66 -9.46 -2.32 -0.65
N ALA A 67 -10.02 -3.38 -0.05
CA ALA A 67 -10.56 -4.51 -0.81
C ALA A 67 -11.71 -4.10 -1.75
N SER A 68 -12.60 -3.22 -1.28
CA SER A 68 -13.70 -2.71 -2.10
C SER A 68 -13.20 -1.86 -3.26
N THR A 69 -12.24 -0.95 -3.01
CA THR A 69 -11.64 -0.10 -4.05
C THR A 69 -10.86 -0.92 -5.07
N ALA A 70 -10.15 -1.96 -4.62
CA ALA A 70 -9.43 -2.86 -5.51
C ALA A 70 -10.37 -3.52 -6.51
N ILE A 71 -11.50 -4.03 -6.03
CA ILE A 71 -12.49 -4.73 -6.84
C ILE A 71 -13.25 -3.77 -7.75
N ASP A 72 -13.75 -2.66 -7.20
CA ASP A 72 -14.67 -1.76 -7.91
C ASP A 72 -13.97 -0.79 -8.87
N HIS A 73 -12.71 -0.43 -8.59
CA HIS A 73 -12.00 0.63 -9.31
C HIS A 73 -10.68 0.16 -9.92
N VAL A 74 -9.76 -0.36 -9.10
CA VAL A 74 -8.38 -0.64 -9.56
C VAL A 74 -8.36 -1.75 -10.59
N SER A 75 -9.16 -2.80 -10.45
CA SER A 75 -9.24 -3.90 -11.42
C SER A 75 -9.53 -3.42 -12.86
N ALA A 76 -10.35 -2.39 -13.02
CA ALA A 76 -10.69 -1.82 -14.32
C ALA A 76 -9.73 -0.71 -14.80
N GLN A 77 -8.97 -0.09 -13.88
CA GLN A 77 -8.13 1.08 -14.14
C GLN A 77 -6.65 0.83 -13.83
N ARG A 78 -6.24 -0.43 -13.74
CA ARG A 78 -4.94 -0.87 -13.23
C ARG A 78 -3.77 -0.14 -13.87
N GLU A 79 -3.74 -0.01 -15.19
CA GLU A 79 -2.67 0.72 -15.91
C GLU A 79 -2.58 2.20 -15.51
N GLY A 80 -3.73 2.84 -15.27
CA GLY A 80 -3.76 4.23 -14.81
C GLY A 80 -3.17 4.37 -13.41
N VAL A 81 -3.53 3.47 -12.51
CA VAL A 81 -3.00 3.43 -11.13
C VAL A 81 -1.49 3.16 -11.13
N ILE A 82 -1.02 2.19 -11.93
CA ILE A 82 0.41 1.93 -12.11
C ILE A 82 1.13 3.19 -12.63
N GLY A 83 0.56 3.85 -13.64
CA GLY A 83 1.12 5.08 -14.18
C GLY A 83 1.23 6.20 -13.14
N GLU A 84 0.23 6.32 -12.27
CA GLU A 84 0.24 7.27 -11.16
C GLU A 84 1.33 6.96 -10.12
N VAL A 85 1.48 5.69 -9.74
CA VAL A 85 2.54 5.27 -8.81
C VAL A 85 3.92 5.56 -9.38
N VAL A 86 4.16 5.24 -10.67
CA VAL A 86 5.43 5.54 -11.35
C VAL A 86 5.68 7.05 -11.41
N ARG A 87 4.65 7.87 -11.62
CA ARG A 87 4.76 9.33 -11.60
C ARG A 87 5.20 9.86 -10.24
N TYR A 88 4.75 9.26 -9.13
CA TYR A 88 5.22 9.65 -7.81
C TYR A 88 6.69 9.29 -7.56
N ALA A 89 7.18 8.20 -8.16
CA ALA A 89 8.59 7.83 -8.07
C ALA A 89 9.53 8.86 -8.75
N GLU A 90 9.02 9.67 -9.69
CA GLU A 90 9.77 10.79 -10.28
C GLU A 90 10.16 11.84 -9.23
N THR A 91 9.33 11.98 -8.19
CA THR A 91 9.50 12.97 -7.11
C THR A 91 9.55 12.30 -5.74
N ASP A 92 10.11 11.11 -5.64
CA ASP A 92 10.14 10.34 -4.40
C ASP A 92 10.93 11.04 -3.29
N LEU A 93 10.38 11.08 -2.08
CA LEU A 93 10.96 11.76 -0.91
C LEU A 93 12.39 11.32 -0.63
N LEU A 94 12.71 10.03 -0.79
CA LEU A 94 14.04 9.49 -0.51
C LEU A 94 15.12 10.09 -1.43
N CYS A 95 14.69 10.60 -2.59
CA CYS A 95 15.55 11.22 -3.59
C CYS A 95 15.88 12.68 -3.27
N TYR A 96 15.19 13.36 -2.33
CA TYR A 96 15.42 14.78 -2.04
C TYR A 96 16.09 14.98 -0.69
N ARG A 97 17.30 15.53 -0.69
CA ARG A 97 18.09 15.75 0.54
C ARG A 97 18.10 17.22 0.94
N ALA A 98 18.15 17.45 2.24
CA ALA A 98 18.42 18.76 2.80
C ALA A 98 19.85 19.20 2.42
N GLU A 99 20.01 20.47 2.05
CA GLU A 99 21.34 21.08 1.89
C GLU A 99 21.94 21.46 3.25
N GLU A 100 21.08 21.94 4.15
CA GLU A 100 21.44 22.36 5.50
C GLU A 100 20.32 22.02 6.50
N PRO A 101 20.66 21.82 7.79
CA PRO A 101 22.02 21.72 8.34
C PRO A 101 22.71 20.42 7.92
N ALA A 102 24.05 20.41 7.85
CA ALA A 102 24.84 19.23 7.44
C ALA A 102 24.50 17.96 8.23
N ALA A 103 24.21 18.10 9.53
CA ALA A 103 23.79 16.99 10.38
C ALA A 103 22.47 16.32 9.92
N LEU A 104 21.54 17.10 9.35
CA LEU A 104 20.30 16.56 8.78
C LEU A 104 20.58 15.80 7.48
N ALA A 105 21.40 16.38 6.59
CA ALA A 105 21.79 15.74 5.34
C ALA A 105 22.49 14.39 5.60
N GLU A 106 23.38 14.35 6.59
CA GLU A 106 24.07 13.13 7.00
C GLU A 106 23.12 12.08 7.57
N ARG A 107 22.18 12.47 8.44
CA ARG A 107 21.17 11.55 8.98
C ARG A 107 20.26 10.98 7.88
N GLN A 108 19.83 11.82 6.94
CA GLN A 108 19.08 11.36 5.77
C GLN A 108 19.91 10.38 4.94
N ALA A 109 21.20 10.66 4.68
CA ALA A 109 22.08 9.75 3.96
C ALA A 109 22.17 8.38 4.64
N GLN A 110 22.42 8.36 5.95
CA GLN A 110 22.54 7.12 6.73
C GLN A 110 21.25 6.29 6.73
N MET A 111 20.08 6.92 6.81
CA MET A 111 18.80 6.21 6.88
C MET A 111 18.22 5.85 5.52
N TRP A 112 18.34 6.74 4.52
CA TRP A 112 17.61 6.61 3.26
C TRP A 112 18.45 6.04 2.12
N GLN A 113 19.77 6.19 2.14
CA GLN A 113 20.62 5.60 1.09
C GLN A 113 20.51 4.07 1.03
N PRO A 114 20.48 3.33 2.16
CA PRO A 114 20.32 1.88 2.12
C PRO A 114 19.02 1.43 1.42
N LEU A 115 17.94 2.21 1.56
CA LEU A 115 16.66 1.95 0.91
C LEU A 115 16.77 2.10 -0.62
N LEU A 116 17.45 3.15 -1.09
CA LEU A 116 17.68 3.40 -2.51
C LEU A 116 18.64 2.38 -3.13
N ASP A 117 19.70 2.01 -2.40
CA ASP A 117 20.65 0.99 -2.84
C ASP A 117 19.95 -0.36 -3.00
N TRP A 118 19.11 -0.73 -2.03
CA TRP A 118 18.32 -1.94 -2.12
C TRP A 118 17.31 -1.91 -3.27
N ALA A 119 16.65 -0.77 -3.53
CA ALA A 119 15.78 -0.64 -4.70
C ALA A 119 16.54 -0.80 -6.03
N ALA A 120 17.78 -0.30 -6.09
CA ALA A 120 18.64 -0.47 -7.26
C ALA A 120 19.00 -1.96 -7.48
N GLU A 121 19.20 -2.73 -6.42
CA GLU A 121 19.53 -4.15 -6.49
C GLU A 121 18.31 -5.05 -6.73
N ALA A 122 17.24 -4.85 -5.95
CA ALA A 122 16.07 -5.71 -5.93
C ALA A 122 15.14 -5.48 -7.12
N PHE A 123 15.00 -4.24 -7.58
CA PHE A 123 14.06 -3.85 -8.64
C PHE A 123 14.76 -3.31 -9.89
N GLU A 124 16.09 -3.29 -9.90
CA GLU A 124 16.89 -2.61 -10.93
C GLU A 124 16.43 -1.14 -11.09
N ALA A 125 16.13 -0.49 -9.97
CA ALA A 125 15.60 0.87 -9.93
C ALA A 125 16.63 1.88 -9.37
N PRO A 126 17.71 2.23 -10.11
CA PRO A 126 18.76 3.11 -9.62
C PRO A 126 18.32 4.59 -9.64
N LEU A 127 17.52 4.98 -8.65
CA LEU A 127 17.04 6.35 -8.49
C LEU A 127 18.17 7.30 -8.11
N GLN A 128 18.06 8.52 -8.61
CA GLN A 128 19.03 9.58 -8.37
C GLN A 128 18.59 10.48 -7.22
N VAL A 129 19.56 10.76 -6.36
CA VAL A 129 19.42 11.71 -5.27
C VAL A 129 19.76 13.12 -5.76
N THR A 130 18.98 14.10 -5.31
CA THR A 130 19.20 15.54 -5.51
C THR A 130 19.19 16.26 -4.16
N ALA A 131 19.74 17.46 -4.12
CA ALA A 131 19.73 18.33 -2.94
C ALA A 131 19.01 19.64 -3.27
N GLY A 132 18.36 20.20 -2.24
CA GLY A 132 17.66 21.47 -2.36
C GLY A 132 16.36 21.36 -3.16
N ILE A 133 15.92 22.47 -3.75
CA ILE A 133 14.61 22.58 -4.42
C ILE A 133 14.65 22.28 -5.92
N VAL A 134 15.82 21.94 -6.48
CA VAL A 134 15.97 21.71 -7.92
C VAL A 134 15.52 20.28 -8.25
N PRO A 135 14.44 20.10 -9.04
CA PRO A 135 13.98 18.77 -9.40
C PRO A 135 15.02 18.06 -10.28
N ALA A 136 15.43 16.87 -9.88
CA ALA A 136 16.23 15.99 -10.71
C ALA A 136 15.30 15.09 -11.54
N ARG A 137 15.62 14.94 -12.82
CA ARG A 137 14.93 13.99 -13.67
C ARG A 137 15.43 12.59 -13.36
N GLN A 138 14.54 11.71 -12.91
CA GLN A 138 14.89 10.31 -12.66
C GLN A 138 15.30 9.59 -13.97
N PRO A 139 16.30 8.69 -13.93
CA PRO A 139 16.68 7.91 -15.09
C PRO A 139 15.54 7.01 -15.58
N GLU A 140 15.38 6.92 -16.89
CA GLU A 140 14.39 6.01 -17.50
C GLU A 140 14.53 4.55 -17.02
N PRO A 141 15.74 3.97 -16.86
CA PRO A 141 15.88 2.64 -16.27
C PRO A 141 15.29 2.53 -14.85
N ALA A 142 15.42 3.58 -14.03
CA ALA A 142 14.90 3.58 -12.67
C ALA A 142 13.37 3.51 -12.66
N LEU A 143 12.71 4.37 -13.45
CA LEU A 143 11.24 4.38 -13.57
C LEU A 143 10.70 3.06 -14.14
N ARG A 144 11.41 2.43 -15.08
CA ARG A 144 11.08 1.07 -15.56
C ARG A 144 11.23 0.01 -14.48
N GLY A 145 12.25 0.11 -13.63
CA GLY A 145 12.43 -0.77 -12.47
C GLY A 145 11.23 -0.70 -11.53
N VAL A 146 10.85 0.52 -11.13
CA VAL A 146 9.67 0.76 -10.29
C VAL A 146 8.39 0.21 -10.92
N ARG A 147 8.17 0.52 -12.21
CA ARG A 147 7.03 0.01 -12.97
C ARG A 147 6.92 -1.51 -12.91
N ARG A 148 8.02 -2.23 -13.18
CA ARG A 148 8.02 -3.70 -13.14
C ARG A 148 7.71 -4.25 -11.75
N ALA A 149 8.21 -3.59 -10.70
CA ALA A 149 7.93 -3.99 -9.32
C ALA A 149 6.41 -3.87 -9.03
N VAL A 150 5.78 -2.75 -9.40
CA VAL A 150 4.35 -2.53 -9.14
C VAL A 150 3.42 -3.32 -10.06
N GLU A 151 3.86 -3.61 -11.29
CA GLU A 151 3.13 -4.48 -12.23
C GLU A 151 2.95 -5.90 -11.67
N GLY A 152 3.89 -6.37 -10.85
CA GLY A 152 3.83 -7.68 -10.18
C GLY A 152 2.86 -7.78 -9.01
N LEU A 153 2.32 -6.66 -8.51
CA LEU A 153 1.41 -6.62 -7.36
C LEU A 153 -0.01 -7.01 -7.75
N SER A 154 -0.75 -7.69 -6.88
CA SER A 154 -2.21 -7.85 -7.04
C SER A 154 -2.94 -6.50 -7.01
N ASP A 155 -4.19 -6.46 -7.47
CA ASP A 155 -5.00 -5.23 -7.40
C ASP A 155 -5.19 -4.73 -5.96
N MET A 156 -5.24 -5.64 -4.98
CA MET A 156 -5.33 -5.29 -3.56
C MET A 156 -4.03 -4.67 -3.05
N GLU A 157 -2.88 -5.26 -3.38
CA GLU A 157 -1.57 -4.72 -3.01
C GLU A 157 -1.32 -3.36 -3.68
N LEU A 158 -1.68 -3.23 -4.96
CA LEU A 158 -1.57 -1.97 -5.68
C LEU A 158 -2.51 -0.90 -5.09
N THR A 159 -3.73 -1.27 -4.69
CA THR A 159 -4.65 -0.34 -4.02
C THR A 159 -4.12 0.09 -2.67
N ALA A 160 -3.60 -0.84 -1.87
CA ALA A 160 -2.98 -0.53 -0.59
C ALA A 160 -1.83 0.46 -0.78
N LEU A 161 -0.94 0.17 -1.73
CA LEU A 161 0.20 1.04 -2.06
C LEU A 161 -0.26 2.43 -2.52
N ALA A 162 -1.25 2.53 -3.41
CA ALA A 162 -1.78 3.80 -3.88
C ALA A 162 -2.54 4.61 -2.82
N THR A 163 -2.99 3.95 -1.73
CA THR A 163 -3.68 4.61 -0.61
C THR A 163 -2.70 5.19 0.42
N LEU A 164 -1.46 4.69 0.45
CA LEU A 164 -0.42 5.20 1.34
C LEU A 164 0.08 6.59 0.91
N THR A 165 0.79 7.28 1.81
CA THR A 165 1.22 8.67 1.66
C THR A 165 1.83 8.93 0.28
N PRO A 166 1.25 9.83 -0.54
CA PRO A 166 1.79 10.17 -1.83
C PRO A 166 3.21 10.75 -1.71
N GLY A 167 4.17 10.17 -2.42
CA GLY A 167 5.56 10.66 -2.48
C GLY A 167 6.61 9.81 -1.75
N GLU A 168 6.22 8.77 -1.01
CA GLU A 168 7.16 7.78 -0.42
C GLU A 168 7.05 6.42 -1.12
N VAL A 169 6.82 6.46 -2.44
CA VAL A 169 6.47 5.27 -3.23
C VAL A 169 7.54 4.21 -3.13
N MET A 170 8.81 4.58 -3.13
CA MET A 170 9.87 3.60 -3.07
C MET A 170 9.82 2.82 -1.78
N ALA A 171 9.82 3.48 -0.62
CA ALA A 171 9.68 2.81 0.67
C ALA A 171 8.46 1.87 0.70
N GLN A 172 7.34 2.31 0.13
CA GLN A 172 6.11 1.50 0.05
C GLN A 172 6.26 0.28 -0.87
N VAL A 173 6.88 0.45 -2.04
CA VAL A 173 7.20 -0.67 -2.95
C VAL A 173 8.13 -1.64 -2.24
N MET A 174 9.07 -1.16 -1.43
CA MET A 174 9.95 -2.04 -0.66
C MET A 174 9.20 -2.95 0.30
N LEU A 175 8.16 -2.43 0.97
CA LEU A 175 7.35 -3.21 1.92
C LEU A 175 6.57 -4.35 1.25
N THR A 176 6.48 -4.36 -0.08
CA THR A 176 5.85 -5.45 -0.85
C THR A 176 6.83 -6.57 -1.21
N ASP A 177 8.15 -6.37 -1.07
CA ASP A 177 9.12 -7.46 -1.27
C ASP A 177 9.08 -8.42 -0.09
N ARG A 178 8.91 -9.71 -0.39
CA ARG A 178 8.78 -10.78 0.61
C ARG A 178 10.04 -11.05 1.43
N ARG A 179 11.15 -10.34 1.16
CA ARG A 179 12.36 -10.35 2.00
C ARG A 179 12.28 -9.44 3.21
N ILE A 180 11.31 -8.52 3.27
CA ILE A 180 11.04 -7.74 4.47
C ILE A 180 10.05 -8.52 5.33
N GLU A 181 10.55 -9.20 6.38
CA GLU A 181 9.73 -9.54 7.53
C GLU A 181 9.46 -8.25 8.29
N THR A 182 8.25 -7.70 8.19
CA THR A 182 7.83 -6.60 9.04
C THR A 182 7.51 -7.16 10.44
N ASP A 183 8.42 -6.96 11.39
CA ASP A 183 8.06 -7.05 12.81
C ASP A 183 7.11 -5.87 13.10
N PRO A 184 5.85 -6.13 13.51
CA PRO A 184 4.87 -5.09 13.78
C PRO A 184 5.30 -4.08 14.88
N ASP A 185 6.35 -4.36 15.65
CA ASP A 185 6.89 -3.45 16.66
C ASP A 185 7.95 -2.45 16.16
N ASP A 186 8.52 -2.63 14.97
CA ASP A 186 9.58 -1.72 14.46
C ASP A 186 9.04 -0.36 13.97
N ALA A 187 7.79 -0.31 13.48
CA ALA A 187 7.17 0.92 12.99
C ALA A 187 6.93 2.00 14.07
N ARG A 188 7.04 1.67 15.36
CA ARG A 188 6.90 2.62 16.48
C ARG A 188 8.20 3.27 16.93
N ARG A 189 9.38 2.75 16.52
CA ARG A 189 10.66 3.27 16.99
C ARG A 189 11.19 4.45 16.19
N ASP A 190 10.79 4.59 14.93
CA ASP A 190 11.34 5.63 14.05
C ASP A 190 10.56 6.95 14.07
N ALA A 191 9.52 7.05 14.90
CA ALA A 191 8.68 8.26 15.06
C ALA A 191 8.80 8.93 16.44
N SER A 192 9.90 8.72 17.19
CA SER A 192 10.17 9.37 18.48
C SER A 192 11.53 10.05 18.54
#